data_AF-A0A1H5ZV92-F1
#
_entry.id   AF-A0A1H5ZV92-F1
#
_cell.length_a   1.000
_cell.length_b   1.000
_cell.length_c   1.000
_cell.angle_alpha   90.00
_cell.angle_beta   90.00
_cell.angle_gamma   90.00
#
_symmetry.space_group_name_H-M   'P 1'
#
loop_
_entity.id
_entity.type
_entity.pdbx_description
1 polymer ?
#
loop_
_entity_poly.entity_id
_entity_poly.type
_entity_poly.pdbx_seq_one_letter_code
_entity_poly.pdbx_strand_id
1 'polypeptide(L)'
;MAELATPMAIRVAATLGLVERAGGAGATAEQLAAGTGTAAPALRLMLDHLVSAGVFELDAGRYRPTELGLQMREDAPEGIKPLLDINCAGGRAELAFADLLGTITTGAPAYEHRYGRDFWADLDAHPHLRRSFDAQMSWRFATQAAQIAARFDWSRFARVLDVGGGDGNLLAEILRAHPAVRGQVLDLAPTAAAAADRFAAAGLGDRADAVPGSFFDPLPAGADAYVLSDVLHDWDDDQAREILARCRRAAAPDATVVVIEPVLGPGTSTAINLFMLMCFGGRERTVDELTALAAETGLELRSATEVSEERTALEFRIAPQSAGTR
;
A
#
# COMPACT_ATOMS: atom_id res chain seq x y z
N MET A 1 20.74 -4.70 -19.95
CA MET A 1 19.48 -3.93 -20.13
C MET A 1 18.28 -4.56 -19.43
N ALA A 2 18.22 -5.90 -19.23
CA ALA A 2 17.15 -6.57 -18.46
C ALA A 2 17.70 -7.74 -17.61
N GLU A 3 18.90 -7.59 -17.05
CA GLU A 3 19.54 -8.68 -16.30
C GLU A 3 18.92 -8.83 -14.90
N LEU A 4 18.54 -10.07 -14.56
CA LEU A 4 17.93 -10.38 -13.26
C LEU A 4 18.95 -10.61 -12.14
N ALA A 5 20.23 -10.85 -12.48
CA ALA A 5 21.25 -11.24 -11.51
C ALA A 5 21.44 -10.20 -10.40
N THR A 6 21.67 -8.93 -10.76
CA THR A 6 21.86 -7.84 -9.80
C THR A 6 20.64 -7.59 -8.89
N PRO A 7 19.43 -7.33 -9.42
CA PRO A 7 18.27 -7.10 -8.54
C PRO A 7 17.96 -8.31 -7.66
N MET A 8 18.12 -9.54 -8.16
CA MET A 8 17.92 -10.73 -7.34
C MET A 8 19.01 -10.89 -6.26
N ALA A 9 20.28 -10.61 -6.56
CA ALA A 9 21.35 -10.63 -5.57
C ALA A 9 21.12 -9.60 -4.45
N ILE A 10 20.63 -8.41 -4.79
CA ILE A 10 20.25 -7.36 -3.83
C ILE A 10 19.11 -7.84 -2.92
N ARG A 11 18.05 -8.42 -3.50
CA ARG A 11 16.93 -9.00 -2.74
C ARG A 11 17.39 -10.10 -1.78
N VAL A 12 18.22 -11.03 -2.26
CA VAL A 12 18.78 -12.09 -1.41
C VAL A 12 19.65 -11.50 -0.29
N ALA A 13 20.46 -10.48 -0.58
CA ALA A 13 21.26 -9.80 0.44
C ALA A 13 20.41 -9.12 1.52
N ALA A 14 19.31 -8.47 1.13
CA ALA A 14 18.34 -7.86 2.05
C ALA A 14 17.64 -8.92 2.90
N THR A 15 17.15 -9.99 2.26
CA THR A 15 16.48 -11.14 2.89
C THR A 15 17.38 -11.83 3.92
N LEU A 16 18.67 -11.99 3.60
CA LEU A 16 19.66 -12.58 4.51
C LEU A 16 20.23 -11.57 5.51
N GLY A 17 19.81 -10.30 5.49
CA GLY A 17 20.33 -9.21 6.31
C GLY A 17 21.86 -9.14 6.31
N LEU A 18 22.47 -9.20 5.12
CA LEU A 18 23.93 -9.26 4.97
C LEU A 18 24.61 -7.94 5.37
N VAL A 19 23.92 -6.80 5.20
CA VAL A 19 24.45 -5.48 5.55
C VAL A 19 24.66 -5.37 7.05
N GLU A 20 23.67 -5.76 7.85
CA GLU A 20 23.75 -5.74 9.30
C GLU A 20 24.78 -6.76 9.83
N ARG A 21 24.81 -7.95 9.23
CA ARG A 21 25.75 -9.03 9.62
C ARG A 21 27.20 -8.71 9.27
N ALA A 22 27.44 -7.99 8.17
CA ALA A 22 28.78 -7.54 7.80
C ALA A 22 29.26 -6.40 8.71
N GLY A 23 28.37 -5.46 9.04
CA GLY A 23 28.68 -4.30 9.87
C GLY A 23 29.77 -3.40 9.28
N GLY A 24 30.21 -2.40 10.05
CA GLY A 24 31.22 -1.44 9.60
C GLY A 24 32.62 -2.02 9.40
N ALA A 25 32.95 -3.10 10.11
CA ALA A 25 34.25 -3.77 10.00
C ALA A 25 34.32 -4.77 8.82
N GLY A 26 33.18 -5.04 8.17
CA GLY A 26 33.04 -6.09 7.17
C GLY A 26 33.19 -7.51 7.73
N ALA A 27 32.78 -8.50 6.96
CA ALA A 27 32.86 -9.92 7.32
C ALA A 27 33.34 -10.79 6.16
N THR A 28 33.96 -11.93 6.44
CA THR A 28 34.31 -12.88 5.37
C THR A 28 33.06 -13.64 4.90
N ALA A 29 33.12 -14.20 3.69
CA ALA A 29 32.02 -15.04 3.18
C ALA A 29 31.69 -16.21 4.11
N GLU A 30 32.68 -16.81 4.77
CA GLU A 30 32.51 -17.90 5.73
C GLU A 30 31.76 -17.45 6.99
N GLN A 31 32.07 -16.25 7.50
CA GLN A 31 31.38 -15.68 8.66
C GLN A 31 29.92 -15.37 8.34
N LEU A 32 29.67 -14.75 7.18
CA LEU A 32 28.32 -14.43 6.71
C LEU A 32 27.52 -15.71 6.42
N ALA A 33 28.14 -16.71 5.81
CA ALA A 33 27.53 -18.00 5.53
C ALA A 33 27.12 -18.73 6.82
N ALA A 34 28.01 -18.78 7.81
CA ALA A 34 27.71 -19.36 9.11
C ALA A 34 26.56 -18.62 9.83
N GLY A 35 26.54 -17.29 9.78
CA GLY A 35 25.49 -16.46 10.39
C GLY A 35 24.14 -16.45 9.65
N THR A 36 24.06 -17.08 8.48
CA THR A 36 22.84 -17.14 7.64
C THR A 36 22.40 -18.56 7.30
N GLY A 37 23.19 -19.58 7.65
CA GLY A 37 22.91 -20.97 7.26
C GLY A 37 23.05 -21.23 5.75
N THR A 38 23.86 -20.43 5.04
CA THR A 38 24.06 -20.54 3.59
C THR A 38 25.38 -21.22 3.23
N ALA A 39 25.54 -21.63 1.97
CA ALA A 39 26.77 -22.24 1.47
C ALA A 39 27.82 -21.17 1.13
N ALA A 40 28.95 -21.16 1.84
CA ALA A 40 30.01 -20.16 1.66
C ALA A 40 30.51 -20.00 0.21
N PRO A 41 30.72 -21.06 -0.59
CA PRO A 41 31.13 -20.90 -1.99
C PRO A 41 30.09 -20.17 -2.86
N ALA A 42 28.80 -20.47 -2.65
CA ALA A 42 27.72 -19.81 -3.39
C ALA A 42 27.53 -18.36 -2.93
N LEU A 43 27.58 -18.12 -1.62
CA LEU A 43 27.48 -16.77 -1.05
C LEU A 43 28.64 -15.88 -1.53
N ARG A 44 29.86 -16.43 -1.62
CA ARG A 44 31.02 -15.71 -2.15
C ARG A 44 30.78 -15.24 -3.59
N LEU A 45 30.30 -16.10 -4.49
CA LEU A 45 30.00 -15.70 -5.87
C LEU A 45 28.98 -14.55 -5.92
N MET A 46 27.94 -14.61 -5.09
CA MET A 46 26.94 -13.54 -5.00
C MET A 46 27.54 -12.24 -4.43
N LEU A 47 28.35 -12.33 -3.37
CA LEU A 47 29.02 -11.18 -2.77
C LEU A 47 30.01 -10.53 -3.74
N ASP A 48 30.77 -11.31 -4.49
CA ASP A 48 31.69 -10.81 -5.53
C ASP A 48 30.92 -10.07 -6.64
N HIS A 49 29.74 -10.58 -7.02
CA HIS A 49 28.83 -9.87 -7.93
C HIS A 49 28.32 -8.56 -7.32
N LEU A 50 27.94 -8.57 -6.04
CA LEU A 50 27.50 -7.36 -5.32
C LEU A 50 28.63 -6.34 -5.12
N VAL A 51 29.89 -6.77 -5.11
CA VAL A 51 31.06 -5.87 -5.18
C VAL A 51 31.15 -5.20 -6.54
N SER A 52 31.01 -5.97 -7.63
CA SER A 52 30.95 -5.42 -8.99
C SER A 52 29.79 -4.42 -9.17
N ALA A 53 28.64 -4.69 -8.52
CA ALA A 53 27.48 -3.81 -8.52
C ALA A 53 27.59 -2.60 -7.55
N GLY A 54 28.68 -2.49 -6.79
CA GLY A 54 28.93 -1.38 -5.87
C GLY A 54 28.11 -1.39 -4.58
N VAL A 55 27.47 -2.51 -4.23
CA VAL A 55 26.67 -2.68 -3.00
C VAL A 55 27.57 -3.03 -1.81
N PHE A 56 28.62 -3.80 -2.07
CA PHE A 56 29.69 -4.10 -1.10
C PHE A 56 31.03 -3.67 -1.69
N GLU A 57 32.03 -3.53 -0.83
CA GLU A 57 33.43 -3.51 -1.21
C GLU A 57 34.14 -4.70 -0.56
N LEU A 58 35.21 -5.17 -1.19
CA LEU A 58 36.03 -6.26 -0.68
C LEU A 58 37.42 -5.73 -0.34
N ASP A 59 37.76 -5.73 0.95
CA ASP A 59 39.09 -5.38 1.45
C ASP A 59 39.62 -6.49 2.35
N ALA A 60 40.87 -6.92 2.12
CA ALA A 60 41.53 -8.00 2.88
C ALA A 60 40.66 -9.26 3.10
N GLY A 61 39.82 -9.63 2.13
CA GLY A 61 38.91 -10.79 2.20
C GLY A 61 37.62 -10.56 3.01
N ARG A 62 37.34 -9.31 3.41
CA ARG A 62 36.12 -8.91 4.12
C ARG A 62 35.22 -8.06 3.23
N TYR A 63 33.95 -8.41 3.19
CA TYR A 63 32.92 -7.65 2.50
C TYR A 63 32.34 -6.60 3.45
N ARG A 64 32.43 -5.33 3.07
CA ARG A 64 31.88 -4.19 3.82
C ARG A 64 30.79 -3.51 2.97
N PRO A 65 29.61 -3.17 3.55
CA PRO A 65 28.58 -2.47 2.79
C PRO A 65 29.04 -1.05 2.42
N THR A 66 28.74 -0.63 1.18
CA THR A 66 28.95 0.74 0.71
C THR A 66 27.76 1.64 1.10
N GLU A 67 27.80 2.93 0.75
CA GLU A 67 26.64 3.82 0.92
C GLU A 67 25.38 3.29 0.21
N LEU A 68 25.53 2.69 -0.98
CA LEU A 68 24.42 2.05 -1.69
C LEU A 68 23.90 0.84 -0.91
N GLY A 69 24.79 -0.02 -0.40
CA GLY A 69 24.39 -1.18 0.40
C GLY A 69 23.67 -0.80 1.70
N LEU A 70 24.09 0.29 2.34
CA LEU A 70 23.49 0.80 3.58
C LEU A 70 22.03 1.23 3.41
N GLN A 71 21.55 1.49 2.19
CA GLN A 71 20.13 1.75 1.94
C GLN A 71 19.24 0.54 2.25
N MET A 72 19.77 -0.68 2.25
CA MET A 72 19.02 -1.90 2.59
C MET A 72 18.95 -2.21 4.09
N ARG A 73 19.45 -1.31 4.93
CA ARG A 73 19.37 -1.46 6.38
C ARG A 73 17.93 -1.38 6.87
N GLU A 74 17.65 -2.07 7.96
CA GLU A 74 16.35 -2.04 8.62
C GLU A 74 15.96 -0.63 9.10
N ASP A 75 16.92 0.18 9.51
CA ASP A 75 16.74 1.56 9.97
C ASP A 75 16.98 2.62 8.88
N ALA A 76 17.07 2.22 7.61
CA ALA A 76 17.24 3.16 6.51
C ALA A 76 16.03 4.11 6.43
N PRO A 77 16.23 5.44 6.28
CA PRO A 77 15.14 6.42 6.27
C PRO A 77 14.06 6.11 5.22
N GLU A 78 14.48 5.59 4.07
CA GLU A 78 13.64 5.24 2.92
C GLU A 78 12.85 3.93 3.10
N GLY A 79 13.08 3.18 4.19
CA GLY A 79 12.27 2.00 4.51
C GLY A 79 12.19 0.94 3.41
N ILE A 80 13.20 0.82 2.54
CA ILE A 80 13.13 -0.03 1.33
C ILE A 80 13.30 -1.53 1.62
N LYS A 81 13.85 -1.90 2.79
CA LYS A 81 14.17 -3.29 3.12
C LYS A 81 12.97 -4.24 2.97
N PRO A 82 11.74 -3.93 3.44
CA PRO A 82 10.57 -4.80 3.26
C PRO A 82 10.15 -5.02 1.79
N LEU A 83 10.53 -4.11 0.87
CA LEU A 83 10.33 -4.30 -0.58
C LEU A 83 11.40 -5.20 -1.20
N LEU A 84 12.56 -5.31 -0.58
CA LEU A 84 13.67 -6.14 -1.06
C LEU A 84 13.67 -7.53 -0.41
N ASP A 85 13.23 -7.65 0.84
CA ASP A 85 13.13 -8.91 1.56
C ASP A 85 11.99 -9.77 1.00
N ILE A 86 12.36 -10.89 0.39
CA ILE A 86 11.40 -11.80 -0.26
C ILE A 86 10.54 -12.59 0.74
N ASN A 87 10.89 -12.54 2.03
CA ASN A 87 10.06 -13.08 3.12
C ASN A 87 9.03 -12.06 3.63
N CYS A 88 9.08 -10.81 3.16
CA CYS A 88 8.05 -9.80 3.39
C CYS A 88 7.03 -9.78 2.24
N ALA A 89 5.84 -9.25 2.49
CA ALA A 89 4.76 -9.19 1.52
C ALA A 89 5.17 -8.47 0.22
N GLY A 90 5.79 -7.29 0.34
CA GLY A 90 6.25 -6.51 -0.81
C GLY A 90 7.30 -7.23 -1.64
N GLY A 91 8.41 -7.66 -1.02
CA GLY A 91 9.47 -8.37 -1.75
C GLY A 91 9.03 -9.69 -2.36
N ARG A 92 8.11 -10.42 -1.70
CA ARG A 92 7.46 -11.61 -2.25
C ARG A 92 6.60 -11.28 -3.47
N ALA A 93 5.78 -10.23 -3.41
CA ALA A 93 4.91 -9.81 -4.50
C ALA A 93 5.71 -9.42 -5.75
N GLU A 94 6.81 -8.68 -5.58
CA GLU A 94 7.64 -8.28 -6.70
C GLU A 94 8.29 -9.46 -7.46
N LEU A 95 8.44 -10.63 -6.84
CA LEU A 95 8.92 -11.82 -7.56
C LEU A 95 7.93 -12.32 -8.62
N ALA A 96 6.64 -11.98 -8.50
CA ALA A 96 5.65 -12.36 -9.51
C ALA A 96 5.80 -11.57 -10.82
N PHE A 97 6.62 -10.50 -10.87
CA PHE A 97 7.03 -9.89 -12.14
C PHE A 97 7.74 -10.85 -13.09
N ALA A 98 8.36 -11.92 -12.58
CA ALA A 98 8.97 -12.95 -13.41
C ALA A 98 7.93 -13.64 -14.33
N ASP A 99 6.66 -13.61 -13.93
CA ASP A 99 5.54 -14.25 -14.63
C ASP A 99 4.65 -13.23 -15.36
N LEU A 100 5.11 -11.97 -15.50
CA LEU A 100 4.36 -10.85 -16.11
C LEU A 100 3.83 -11.15 -17.53
N LEU A 101 4.53 -11.97 -18.31
CA LEU A 101 4.06 -12.39 -19.64
C LEU A 101 2.66 -13.05 -19.58
N GLY A 102 2.39 -13.83 -18.52
CA GLY A 102 1.09 -14.45 -18.31
C GLY A 102 -0.01 -13.42 -18.10
N THR A 103 0.26 -12.40 -17.29
CA THR A 103 -0.66 -11.27 -17.06
C THR A 103 -0.93 -10.49 -18.34
N ILE A 104 0.10 -10.16 -19.13
CA ILE A 104 -0.10 -9.46 -20.40
C ILE A 104 -0.88 -10.30 -21.42
N THR A 105 -0.73 -11.62 -21.37
CA THR A 105 -1.41 -12.54 -22.29
C THR A 105 -2.88 -12.74 -21.94
N THR A 106 -3.21 -12.79 -20.64
CA THR A 106 -4.52 -13.26 -20.17
C THR A 106 -5.35 -12.19 -19.46
N GLY A 107 -4.72 -11.10 -19.01
CA GLY A 107 -5.30 -10.14 -18.08
C GLY A 107 -5.33 -10.59 -16.62
N ALA A 108 -4.96 -11.84 -16.32
CA ALA A 108 -5.02 -12.37 -14.95
C ALA A 108 -3.77 -11.98 -14.12
N PRO A 109 -3.90 -11.74 -12.79
CA PRO A 109 -2.76 -11.41 -11.94
C PRO A 109 -1.71 -12.53 -11.89
N ALA A 110 -0.43 -12.18 -12.03
CA ALA A 110 0.67 -13.13 -11.96
C ALA A 110 0.91 -13.66 -10.53
N TYR A 111 0.59 -12.86 -9.52
CA TYR A 111 0.76 -13.25 -8.12
C TYR A 111 -0.02 -14.54 -7.82
N GLU A 112 -1.30 -14.59 -8.22
CA GLU A 112 -2.14 -15.75 -8.03
C GLU A 112 -1.61 -16.97 -8.79
N HIS A 113 -1.18 -16.77 -10.04
CA HIS A 113 -0.56 -17.84 -10.82
C HIS A 113 0.67 -18.45 -10.12
N ARG A 114 1.51 -17.59 -9.53
CA ARG A 114 2.77 -17.99 -8.90
C ARG A 114 2.57 -18.67 -7.54
N TYR A 115 1.67 -18.14 -6.71
CA TYR A 115 1.52 -18.55 -5.31
C TYR A 115 0.26 -19.40 -5.05
N GLY A 116 -0.60 -19.56 -6.07
CA GLY A 116 -1.80 -20.39 -6.03
C GLY A 116 -2.98 -19.79 -5.25
N ARG A 117 -2.90 -18.50 -4.90
CA ARG A 117 -3.95 -17.71 -4.25
C ARG A 117 -3.69 -16.22 -4.48
N ASP A 118 -4.74 -15.40 -4.44
CA ASP A 118 -4.59 -13.95 -4.53
C ASP A 118 -3.78 -13.38 -3.35
N PHE A 119 -3.31 -12.13 -3.50
CA PHE A 119 -2.45 -11.49 -2.53
C PHE A 119 -3.06 -11.43 -1.13
N TRP A 120 -4.35 -11.08 -1.02
CA TRP A 120 -5.04 -10.93 0.25
C TRP A 120 -5.21 -12.27 0.96
N ALA A 121 -5.61 -13.31 0.22
CA ALA A 121 -5.68 -14.67 0.71
C ALA A 121 -4.31 -15.20 1.16
N ASP A 122 -3.20 -14.77 0.54
CA ASP A 122 -1.84 -15.13 0.99
C ASP A 122 -1.44 -14.45 2.29
N LEU A 123 -1.85 -13.19 2.51
CA LEU A 123 -1.64 -12.51 3.79
C LEU A 123 -2.43 -13.18 4.93
N ASP A 124 -3.68 -13.56 4.67
CA ASP A 124 -4.53 -14.24 5.66
C ASP A 124 -3.97 -15.62 6.03
N ALA A 125 -3.44 -16.36 5.05
CA ALA A 125 -2.80 -17.64 5.28
C ALA A 125 -1.45 -17.51 6.02
N HIS A 126 -0.79 -16.34 5.96
CA HIS A 126 0.56 -16.14 6.48
C HIS A 126 0.65 -14.87 7.35
N PRO A 127 0.44 -14.99 8.67
CA PRO A 127 0.45 -13.84 9.58
C PRO A 127 1.74 -13.00 9.57
N HIS A 128 2.88 -13.57 9.18
CA HIS A 128 4.12 -12.82 9.04
C HIS A 128 4.12 -11.89 7.82
N LEU A 129 3.56 -12.33 6.69
CA LEU A 129 3.37 -11.49 5.51
C LEU A 129 2.41 -10.36 5.84
N ARG A 130 1.29 -10.67 6.49
CA ARG A 130 0.33 -9.66 6.96
C ARG A 130 0.98 -8.57 7.81
N ARG A 131 1.73 -8.96 8.85
CA ARG A 131 2.46 -7.99 9.69
C ARG A 131 3.45 -7.14 8.90
N SER A 132 4.16 -7.74 7.94
CA SER A 132 5.12 -7.00 7.11
C SER A 132 4.43 -6.01 6.17
N PHE A 133 3.27 -6.38 5.62
CA PHE A 133 2.45 -5.50 4.79
C PHE A 133 1.90 -4.33 5.61
N ASP A 134 1.29 -4.60 6.76
CA ASP A 134 0.73 -3.57 7.65
C ASP A 134 1.82 -2.57 8.08
N ALA A 135 3.01 -3.06 8.46
CA ALA A 135 4.15 -2.20 8.82
C ALA A 135 4.64 -1.35 7.64
N GLN A 136 4.68 -1.93 6.44
CA GLN A 136 5.08 -1.22 5.23
C GLN A 136 4.08 -0.12 4.85
N MET A 137 2.77 -0.42 4.92
CA MET A 137 1.73 0.58 4.66
C MET A 137 1.77 1.68 5.71
N SER A 138 1.88 1.34 7.00
CA SER A 138 2.06 2.32 8.09
C SER A 138 3.23 3.27 7.83
N TRP A 139 4.39 2.76 7.39
CA TRP A 139 5.55 3.60 7.08
C TRP A 139 5.31 4.51 5.86
N ARG A 140 4.81 3.96 4.76
CA ARG A 140 4.51 4.73 3.53
C ARG A 140 3.50 5.85 3.79
N PHE A 141 2.46 5.54 4.57
CA PHE A 141 1.38 6.46 4.84
C PHE A 141 1.63 7.39 6.04
N ALA A 142 2.66 7.19 6.86
CA ALA A 142 2.89 8.03 8.04
C ALA A 142 2.99 9.52 7.68
N THR A 143 3.80 9.86 6.67
CA THR A 143 3.93 11.24 6.20
C THR A 143 2.70 11.71 5.42
N GLN A 144 2.14 10.83 4.58
CA GLN A 144 1.01 11.17 3.71
C GLN A 144 -0.27 11.41 4.51
N ALA A 145 -0.59 10.56 5.49
CA ALA A 145 -1.76 10.70 6.35
C ALA A 145 -1.78 12.04 7.08
N ALA A 146 -0.64 12.47 7.64
CA ALA A 146 -0.52 13.77 8.28
C ALA A 146 -0.71 14.94 7.28
N GLN A 147 -0.18 14.82 6.05
CA GLN A 147 -0.39 15.81 5.00
C GLN A 147 -1.86 15.88 4.57
N ILE A 148 -2.50 14.73 4.34
CA ILE A 148 -3.92 14.64 3.96
C ILE A 148 -4.81 15.24 5.06
N ALA A 149 -4.55 14.90 6.32
CA ALA A 149 -5.28 15.44 7.46
C ALA A 149 -5.18 16.97 7.57
N ALA A 150 -4.03 17.54 7.20
CA ALA A 150 -3.76 18.97 7.28
C ALA A 150 -4.23 19.78 6.05
N ARG A 151 -4.15 19.20 4.84
CA ARG A 151 -4.38 19.92 3.56
C ARG A 151 -5.81 19.83 3.06
N PHE A 152 -6.59 18.88 3.55
CA PHE A 152 -8.00 18.74 3.21
C PHE A 152 -8.89 19.25 4.35
N ASP A 153 -9.98 19.96 4.02
CA ASP A 153 -10.89 20.52 5.02
C ASP A 153 -11.87 19.46 5.54
N TRP A 154 -11.42 18.70 6.54
CA TRP A 154 -12.23 17.70 7.24
C TRP A 154 -13.23 18.33 8.23
N SER A 155 -13.02 19.58 8.64
CA SER A 155 -13.80 20.23 9.72
C SER A 155 -15.29 20.41 9.39
N ARG A 156 -15.63 20.38 8.09
CA ARG A 156 -17.01 20.44 7.58
C ARG A 156 -17.80 19.12 7.73
N PHE A 157 -17.13 18.03 8.10
CA PHE A 157 -17.75 16.72 8.29
C PHE A 157 -17.80 16.38 9.78
N ALA A 158 -18.99 16.15 10.33
CA ALA A 158 -19.11 15.74 11.72
C ALA A 158 -18.78 14.24 11.88
N ARG A 159 -19.10 13.42 10.87
CA ARG A 159 -18.90 11.96 10.87
C ARG A 159 -18.23 11.49 9.59
N VAL A 160 -17.07 10.84 9.73
CA VAL A 160 -16.31 10.25 8.63
C VAL A 160 -16.33 8.73 8.74
N LEU A 161 -16.66 8.03 7.65
CA LEU A 161 -16.43 6.59 7.51
C LEU A 161 -15.25 6.38 6.56
N ASP A 162 -14.18 5.80 7.08
CA ASP A 162 -12.99 5.40 6.33
C ASP A 162 -13.17 3.95 5.85
N VAL A 163 -13.48 3.78 4.56
CA VAL A 163 -13.89 2.51 3.95
C VAL A 163 -12.66 1.81 3.38
N GLY A 164 -12.31 0.63 3.90
CA GLY A 164 -11.01 0.01 3.62
C GLY A 164 -9.86 0.77 4.29
N GLY A 165 -10.12 1.43 5.41
CA GLY A 165 -9.18 2.35 6.08
C GLY A 165 -8.00 1.68 6.77
N GLY A 166 -7.83 0.36 6.61
CA GLY A 166 -6.70 -0.38 7.15
C GLY A 166 -6.70 -0.37 8.67
N ASP A 167 -5.52 -0.17 9.24
CA ASP A 167 -5.30 -0.04 10.69
C ASP A 167 -5.68 1.36 11.22
N GLY A 168 -6.39 2.18 10.44
CA GLY A 168 -6.96 3.46 10.85
C GLY A 168 -5.98 4.60 11.01
N ASN A 169 -4.80 4.53 10.36
CA ASN A 169 -3.78 5.58 10.47
C ASN A 169 -4.30 6.94 9.99
N LEU A 170 -4.92 6.96 8.80
CA LEU A 170 -5.45 8.17 8.19
C LEU A 170 -6.53 8.80 9.07
N LEU A 171 -7.52 8.00 9.49
CA LEU A 171 -8.56 8.50 10.38
C LEU A 171 -8.00 9.03 11.70
N ALA A 172 -7.00 8.37 12.30
CA ALA A 172 -6.37 8.86 13.52
C ALA A 172 -5.75 10.26 13.34
N GLU A 173 -5.03 10.49 12.23
CA GLU A 173 -4.45 11.80 11.90
C GLU A 173 -5.52 12.87 11.66
N ILE A 174 -6.60 12.53 10.93
CA ILE A 174 -7.75 13.43 10.72
C ILE A 174 -8.36 13.86 12.07
N LEU A 175 -8.61 12.91 12.97
CA LEU A 175 -9.23 13.19 14.27
C LEU A 175 -8.33 14.01 15.20
N ARG A 176 -7.00 13.83 15.13
CA ARG A 176 -6.03 14.66 15.85
C ARG A 176 -6.02 16.10 15.34
N ALA A 177 -6.02 16.29 14.02
CA ALA A 177 -6.02 17.61 13.40
C ALA A 177 -7.35 18.35 13.55
N HIS A 178 -8.48 17.63 13.64
CA HIS A 178 -9.83 18.22 13.65
C HIS A 178 -10.65 17.73 14.85
N PRO A 179 -10.59 18.41 16.03
CA PRO A 179 -11.17 17.92 17.29
C PRO A 179 -12.68 17.67 17.31
N ALA A 180 -13.43 18.31 16.42
CA ALA A 180 -14.89 18.16 16.33
C ALA A 180 -15.36 16.93 15.54
N VAL A 181 -14.47 16.34 14.74
CA VAL A 181 -14.80 15.21 13.85
C VAL A 181 -14.93 13.92 14.67
N ARG A 182 -15.87 13.05 14.30
CA ARG A 182 -15.90 11.65 14.77
C ARG A 182 -15.75 10.74 13.56
N GLY A 183 -15.30 9.52 13.75
CA GLY A 183 -15.26 8.60 12.63
C GLY A 183 -15.20 7.13 12.97
N GLN A 184 -15.33 6.33 11.93
CA GLN A 184 -15.23 4.88 11.98
C GLN A 184 -14.34 4.39 10.85
N VAL A 185 -13.56 3.34 11.10
CA VAL A 185 -12.92 2.57 10.03
C VAL A 185 -13.77 1.33 9.75
N LEU A 186 -14.03 1.02 8.48
CA LEU A 186 -14.54 -0.28 8.07
C LEU A 186 -13.45 -1.06 7.35
N ASP A 187 -13.14 -2.25 7.86
CA ASP A 187 -12.15 -3.14 7.26
C ASP A 187 -12.41 -4.59 7.70
N LEU A 188 -11.66 -5.56 7.19
CA LEU A 188 -11.75 -6.97 7.60
C LEU A 188 -11.44 -7.12 9.09
N ALA A 189 -12.02 -8.15 9.72
CA ALA A 189 -12.04 -8.27 11.18
C ALA A 189 -10.66 -8.15 11.88
N PRO A 190 -9.57 -8.79 11.39
CA PRO A 190 -8.25 -8.60 11.99
C PRO A 190 -7.73 -7.17 11.86
N THR A 191 -8.00 -6.51 10.73
CA THR A 191 -7.58 -5.12 10.48
C THR A 191 -8.37 -4.13 11.32
N ALA A 192 -9.69 -4.30 11.39
CA ALA A 192 -10.57 -3.48 12.22
C ALA A 192 -10.20 -3.58 13.71
N ALA A 193 -9.79 -4.76 14.19
CA ALA A 193 -9.26 -4.92 15.53
C ALA A 193 -7.96 -4.10 15.75
N ALA A 194 -7.03 -4.13 14.79
CA ALA A 194 -5.81 -3.31 14.86
C ALA A 194 -6.11 -1.80 14.85
N ALA A 195 -7.13 -1.37 14.09
CA ALA A 195 -7.58 0.03 14.10
C ALA A 195 -8.16 0.43 15.47
N ALA A 196 -8.99 -0.42 16.08
CA ALA A 196 -9.51 -0.17 17.43
C ALA A 196 -8.38 -0.05 18.48
N ASP A 197 -7.39 -0.96 18.44
CA ASP A 197 -6.22 -0.90 19.32
C ASP A 197 -5.42 0.41 19.12
N ARG A 198 -5.25 0.86 17.88
CA ARG A 198 -4.61 2.14 17.59
C ARG A 198 -5.39 3.31 18.17
N PHE A 199 -6.71 3.35 18.00
CA PHE A 199 -7.53 4.43 18.54
C PHE A 199 -7.47 4.49 20.07
N ALA A 200 -7.50 3.33 20.72
CA ALA A 200 -7.33 3.24 22.18
C ALA A 200 -5.95 3.75 22.61
N ALA A 201 -4.87 3.30 21.97
CA ALA A 201 -3.50 3.74 22.27
C ALA A 201 -3.29 5.23 22.01
N ALA A 202 -4.02 5.82 21.05
CA ALA A 202 -3.99 7.23 20.71
C ALA A 202 -4.87 8.11 21.61
N GLY A 203 -5.68 7.53 22.51
CA GLY A 203 -6.66 8.27 23.31
C GLY A 203 -7.84 8.83 22.51
N LEU A 204 -8.18 8.19 21.38
CA LEU A 204 -9.26 8.60 20.46
C LEU A 204 -10.55 7.79 20.61
N GLY A 205 -10.60 6.82 21.52
CA GLY A 205 -11.71 5.86 21.65
C GLY A 205 -13.07 6.48 22.01
N ASP A 206 -13.14 7.75 22.41
CA ASP A 206 -14.41 8.47 22.63
C ASP A 206 -15.06 8.98 21.33
N ARG A 207 -14.32 8.97 20.22
CA ARG A 207 -14.70 9.59 18.94
C ARG A 207 -14.25 8.82 17.70
N ALA A 208 -13.57 7.69 17.88
CA ALA A 208 -13.18 6.76 16.84
C ALA A 208 -13.65 5.34 17.19
N ASP A 209 -14.12 4.59 16.21
CA ASP A 209 -14.51 3.18 16.36
C ASP A 209 -14.11 2.38 15.11
N ALA A 210 -14.16 1.06 15.17
CA ALA A 210 -13.87 0.18 14.04
C ALA A 210 -14.99 -0.83 13.80
N VAL A 211 -15.39 -0.99 12.54
CA VAL A 211 -16.49 -1.84 12.09
C VAL A 211 -15.90 -2.98 11.26
N PRO A 212 -15.91 -4.23 11.74
CA PRO A 212 -15.48 -5.36 10.93
C PRO A 212 -16.49 -5.62 9.81
N GLY A 213 -16.04 -5.67 8.55
CA GLY A 213 -16.90 -5.93 7.40
C GLY A 213 -16.16 -5.88 6.06
N SER A 214 -16.84 -6.36 5.01
CA SER A 214 -16.40 -6.16 3.62
C SER A 214 -17.05 -4.91 3.06
N PHE A 215 -16.31 -4.09 2.32
CA PHE A 215 -16.89 -2.95 1.60
C PHE A 215 -17.73 -3.35 0.37
N PHE A 216 -17.74 -4.63 -0.01
CA PHE A 216 -18.67 -5.18 -1.00
C PHE A 216 -20.05 -5.49 -0.39
N ASP A 217 -20.13 -5.53 0.94
CA ASP A 217 -21.37 -5.65 1.69
C ASP A 217 -21.98 -4.27 1.98
N PRO A 218 -23.25 -4.17 2.44
CA PRO A 218 -23.85 -2.89 2.82
C PRO A 218 -23.02 -2.14 3.87
N LEU A 219 -22.64 -0.90 3.58
CA LEU A 219 -21.86 -0.04 4.48
C LEU A 219 -22.73 0.61 5.57
N PRO A 220 -22.15 0.96 6.74
CA PRO A 220 -22.80 1.78 7.75
C PRO A 220 -23.31 3.10 7.17
N ALA A 221 -24.59 3.42 7.41
CA ALA A 221 -25.20 4.69 7.00
C ALA A 221 -24.99 5.80 8.02
N GLY A 222 -25.19 7.05 7.60
CA GLY A 222 -25.21 8.23 8.49
C GLY A 222 -23.86 8.90 8.72
N ALA A 223 -22.85 8.60 7.90
CA ALA A 223 -21.65 9.42 7.77
C ALA A 223 -21.88 10.59 6.79
N ASP A 224 -21.21 11.71 7.05
CA ASP A 224 -21.21 12.90 6.19
C ASP A 224 -20.16 12.77 5.08
N ALA A 225 -19.10 12.01 5.34
CA ALA A 225 -18.08 11.64 4.36
C ALA A 225 -17.78 10.14 4.37
N TYR A 226 -17.71 9.54 3.17
CA TYR A 226 -17.22 8.19 2.93
C TYR A 226 -15.88 8.32 2.23
N VAL A 227 -14.80 7.91 2.89
CA VAL A 227 -13.43 8.05 2.41
C VAL A 227 -12.96 6.71 1.86
N LEU A 228 -12.39 6.74 0.66
CA LEU A 228 -11.68 5.63 0.04
C LEU A 228 -10.26 6.13 -0.23
N SER A 229 -9.28 5.67 0.54
CA SER A 229 -7.89 6.12 0.42
C SER A 229 -7.00 4.94 0.00
N ASP A 230 -6.43 5.00 -1.20
CA ASP A 230 -5.64 3.91 -1.80
C ASP A 230 -6.38 2.57 -1.72
N VAL A 231 -7.64 2.58 -2.20
CA VAL A 231 -8.51 1.41 -2.20
C VAL A 231 -8.82 1.02 -3.64
N LEU A 232 -9.30 1.95 -4.45
CA LEU A 232 -9.80 1.65 -5.80
C LEU A 232 -8.70 1.17 -6.73
N HIS A 233 -7.44 1.55 -6.49
CA HIS A 233 -6.32 1.11 -7.33
C HIS A 233 -6.02 -0.40 -7.25
N ASP A 234 -6.50 -1.08 -6.20
CA ASP A 234 -6.33 -2.53 -6.02
C ASP A 234 -7.31 -3.34 -6.86
N TRP A 235 -8.36 -2.68 -7.38
CA TRP A 235 -9.51 -3.34 -7.99
C TRP A 235 -9.64 -3.02 -9.46
N ASP A 236 -10.19 -3.95 -10.23
CA ASP A 236 -10.61 -3.70 -11.61
C ASP A 236 -11.78 -2.70 -11.66
N ASP A 237 -12.19 -2.30 -12.87
CA ASP A 237 -13.24 -1.29 -13.03
C ASP A 237 -14.61 -1.77 -12.53
N ASP A 238 -14.92 -3.07 -12.61
CA ASP A 238 -16.20 -3.61 -12.16
C ASP A 238 -16.30 -3.62 -10.63
N GLN A 239 -15.23 -4.04 -9.96
CA GLN A 239 -15.12 -4.07 -8.51
C GLN A 239 -15.02 -2.65 -7.92
N ALA A 240 -14.23 -1.77 -8.53
CA ALA A 240 -14.14 -0.37 -8.11
C ALA A 240 -15.50 0.36 -8.26
N ARG A 241 -16.25 0.07 -9.33
CA ARG A 241 -17.63 0.58 -9.49
C ARG A 241 -18.55 0.08 -8.39
N GLU A 242 -18.46 -1.20 -8.02
CA GLU A 242 -19.28 -1.76 -6.95
C GLU A 242 -18.99 -1.08 -5.61
N ILE A 243 -17.71 -0.85 -5.27
CA ILE A 243 -17.30 -0.15 -4.05
C ILE A 243 -17.86 1.29 -4.02
N LEU A 244 -17.75 2.02 -5.14
CA LEU A 244 -18.33 3.36 -5.28
C LEU A 244 -19.86 3.34 -5.13
N ALA A 245 -20.52 2.34 -5.71
CA ALA A 245 -21.97 2.15 -5.59
C ALA A 245 -22.39 1.84 -4.14
N ARG A 246 -21.55 1.16 -3.35
CA ARG A 246 -21.79 0.90 -1.92
C ARG A 246 -21.72 2.18 -1.11
N CYS A 247 -20.69 2.99 -1.34
CA CYS A 247 -20.57 4.33 -0.75
C CYS A 247 -21.78 5.19 -1.10
N ARG A 248 -22.16 5.22 -2.38
CA ARG A 248 -23.33 5.94 -2.88
C ARG A 248 -24.63 5.53 -2.18
N ARG A 249 -24.85 4.24 -1.94
CA ARG A 249 -26.10 3.73 -1.34
C ARG A 249 -26.21 4.05 0.14
N ALA A 250 -25.08 4.08 0.87
CA ALA A 250 -25.04 4.43 2.28
C ALA A 250 -25.11 5.96 2.51
N ALA A 251 -24.65 6.74 1.54
CA ALA A 251 -24.61 8.20 1.60
C ALA A 251 -26.00 8.86 1.60
N ALA A 252 -26.18 9.81 2.52
CA ALA A 252 -27.30 10.76 2.49
C ALA A 252 -27.16 11.72 1.29
N PRO A 253 -28.24 12.42 0.85
CA PRO A 253 -28.18 13.31 -0.31
C PRO A 253 -27.12 14.43 -0.24
N ASP A 254 -26.78 14.87 0.97
CA ASP A 254 -25.79 15.92 1.27
C ASP A 254 -24.41 15.37 1.68
N ALA A 255 -24.26 14.05 1.78
CA ALA A 255 -22.98 13.43 2.08
C ALA A 255 -22.02 13.49 0.88
N THR A 256 -20.73 13.34 1.15
CA THR A 256 -19.65 13.37 0.16
C THR A 256 -18.93 12.02 0.12
N VAL A 257 -18.59 11.53 -1.07
CA VAL A 257 -17.63 10.44 -1.23
C VAL A 257 -16.28 11.07 -1.58
N VAL A 258 -15.25 10.81 -0.79
CA VAL A 258 -13.90 11.35 -0.99
C VAL A 258 -12.99 10.20 -1.40
N VAL A 259 -12.48 10.25 -2.63
CA VAL A 259 -11.51 9.27 -3.15
C VAL A 259 -10.13 9.90 -3.12
N ILE A 260 -9.19 9.29 -2.42
CA ILE A 260 -7.81 9.76 -2.28
C ILE A 260 -6.91 8.69 -2.89
N GLU A 261 -6.34 8.98 -4.05
CA GLU A 261 -5.59 7.98 -4.83
C GLU A 261 -4.36 8.63 -5.49
N PRO A 262 -3.34 7.84 -5.85
CA PRO A 262 -2.39 8.24 -6.87
C PRO A 262 -3.13 8.42 -8.20
N VAL A 263 -2.96 9.60 -8.78
CA VAL A 263 -3.59 9.94 -10.06
C VAL A 263 -2.54 9.96 -11.14
N LEU A 264 -2.76 9.18 -12.20
CA LEU A 264 -1.88 9.18 -13.36
C LEU A 264 -1.87 10.56 -14.04
N GLY A 265 -0.68 11.09 -14.28
CA GLY A 265 -0.45 12.40 -14.86
C GLY A 265 0.88 12.50 -15.61
N PRO A 266 1.19 13.63 -16.25
CA PRO A 266 2.46 13.80 -16.94
C PRO A 266 3.66 13.61 -15.98
N GLY A 267 4.50 12.61 -16.26
CA GLY A 267 5.69 12.32 -15.46
C GLY A 267 5.50 11.36 -14.29
N THR A 268 4.29 10.83 -14.06
CA THR A 268 4.07 9.80 -13.03
C THR A 268 4.72 8.48 -13.44
N SER A 269 5.37 7.81 -12.48
CA SER A 269 5.96 6.49 -12.71
C SER A 269 4.86 5.48 -13.06
N THR A 270 5.01 4.75 -14.17
CA THR A 270 4.05 3.70 -14.57
C THR A 270 4.43 2.31 -14.05
N ALA A 271 5.58 2.19 -13.38
CA ALA A 271 6.04 0.91 -12.83
C ALA A 271 5.10 0.38 -11.75
N ILE A 272 4.53 1.29 -10.94
CA ILE A 272 3.54 0.94 -9.92
C ILE A 272 2.24 0.42 -10.56
N ASN A 273 1.83 0.96 -11.71
CA ASN A 273 0.64 0.46 -12.41
C ASN A 273 0.84 -0.98 -12.92
N LEU A 274 2.06 -1.32 -13.37
CA LEU A 274 2.39 -2.72 -13.68
C LEU A 274 2.41 -3.61 -12.44
N PHE A 275 2.82 -3.09 -11.28
CA PHE A 275 2.73 -3.82 -10.01
C PHE A 275 1.27 -4.06 -9.64
N MET A 276 0.39 -3.05 -9.75
CA MET A 276 -1.03 -3.19 -9.45
C MET A 276 -1.70 -4.24 -10.33
N LEU A 277 -1.45 -4.18 -11.64
CA LEU A 277 -1.98 -5.15 -12.60
C LEU A 277 -1.48 -6.58 -12.31
N MET A 278 -0.18 -6.73 -12.08
CA MET A 278 0.45 -8.03 -11.88
C MET A 278 0.11 -8.66 -10.52
N CYS A 279 -0.04 -7.83 -9.47
CA CYS A 279 -0.27 -8.28 -8.11
C CYS A 279 -1.76 -8.47 -7.79
N PHE A 280 -2.59 -7.50 -8.15
CA PHE A 280 -3.99 -7.44 -7.74
C PHE A 280 -4.98 -7.58 -8.91
N GLY A 281 -4.54 -7.28 -10.13
CA GLY A 281 -5.45 -7.07 -11.26
C GLY A 281 -6.05 -5.65 -11.28
N GLY A 282 -5.63 -4.81 -10.34
CA GLY A 282 -5.99 -3.40 -10.26
C GLY A 282 -5.16 -2.51 -11.17
N ARG A 283 -5.39 -1.20 -11.03
CA ARG A 283 -4.73 -0.16 -11.83
C ARG A 283 -4.84 1.21 -11.18
N GLU A 284 -3.81 2.01 -11.37
CA GLU A 284 -3.93 3.45 -11.16
C GLU A 284 -4.75 4.07 -12.28
N ARG A 285 -5.47 5.15 -11.95
CA ARG A 285 -6.43 5.81 -12.84
C ARG A 285 -6.15 7.31 -12.91
N THR A 286 -6.53 7.92 -14.02
CA THR A 286 -6.56 9.38 -14.16
C THR A 286 -7.78 9.97 -13.44
N VAL A 287 -7.80 11.30 -13.24
CA VAL A 287 -9.00 11.99 -12.72
C VAL A 287 -10.22 11.71 -13.60
N ASP A 288 -10.05 11.74 -14.92
CA ASP A 288 -11.13 11.54 -15.89
C ASP A 288 -11.71 10.12 -15.79
N GLU A 289 -10.86 9.11 -15.62
CA GLU A 289 -11.28 7.71 -15.46
C GLU A 289 -12.02 7.48 -14.15
N LEU A 290 -11.50 8.01 -13.02
CA LEU A 290 -12.20 7.95 -11.73
C LEU A 290 -13.54 8.69 -11.78
N THR A 291 -13.58 9.82 -12.49
CA THR A 291 -14.81 10.62 -12.66
C THR A 291 -15.85 9.88 -13.48
N ALA A 292 -15.45 9.25 -14.59
CA ALA A 292 -16.34 8.44 -15.41
C ALA A 292 -16.90 7.25 -14.61
N LEU A 293 -16.04 6.56 -13.86
CA LEU A 293 -16.43 5.42 -13.03
C LEU A 293 -17.43 5.82 -11.94
N ALA A 294 -17.17 6.94 -11.25
CA ALA A 294 -18.06 7.47 -10.22
C ALA A 294 -19.41 7.91 -10.81
N ALA A 295 -19.42 8.54 -12.00
CA ALA A 295 -20.64 8.99 -12.67
C ALA A 295 -21.63 7.85 -12.95
N GLU A 296 -21.13 6.65 -13.31
CA GLU A 296 -21.96 5.45 -13.52
C GLU A 296 -22.70 5.00 -12.26
N THR A 297 -22.23 5.42 -11.08
CA THR A 297 -22.86 5.13 -9.78
C THR A 297 -23.74 6.27 -9.27
N GLY A 298 -23.90 7.37 -10.01
CA GLY A 298 -24.67 8.53 -9.57
C GLY A 298 -23.91 9.43 -8.57
N LEU A 299 -22.59 9.48 -8.72
CA LEU A 299 -21.68 10.41 -8.05
C LEU A 299 -21.17 11.43 -9.06
N GLU A 300 -21.06 12.70 -8.67
CA GLU A 300 -20.60 13.78 -9.56
C GLU A 300 -19.37 14.47 -8.96
N LEU A 301 -18.29 14.58 -9.75
CA LEU A 301 -17.07 15.24 -9.31
C LEU A 301 -17.34 16.72 -9.02
N ARG A 302 -16.92 17.15 -7.83
CA ARG A 302 -16.96 18.55 -7.40
C ARG A 302 -15.60 19.21 -7.53
N SER A 303 -14.54 18.52 -7.11
CA SER A 303 -13.18 19.05 -7.04
C SER A 303 -12.18 17.90 -7.06
N ALA A 304 -11.00 18.17 -7.59
CA ALA A 304 -9.82 17.32 -7.46
C ALA A 304 -8.69 18.21 -6.92
N THR A 305 -8.06 17.83 -5.82
CA THR A 305 -7.03 18.65 -5.15
C THR A 305 -5.91 17.77 -4.62
N GLU A 306 -4.67 18.19 -4.85
CA GLU A 306 -3.49 17.51 -4.31
C GLU A 306 -3.44 17.69 -2.78
N VAL A 307 -3.36 16.58 -2.05
CA VAL A 307 -3.46 16.55 -0.57
C VAL A 307 -2.24 15.94 0.11
N SER A 308 -1.36 15.29 -0.64
CA SER A 308 0.00 14.92 -0.22
C SER A 308 0.89 14.75 -1.45
N GLU A 309 2.17 14.45 -1.24
CA GLU A 309 2.99 13.94 -2.33
C GLU A 309 2.28 12.75 -2.99
N GLU A 310 2.10 12.83 -4.31
CA GLU A 310 1.48 11.79 -5.15
C GLU A 310 0.04 11.39 -4.79
N ARG A 311 -0.72 12.17 -3.99
CA ARG A 311 -2.15 11.89 -3.76
C ARG A 311 -3.04 13.07 -4.08
N THR A 312 -4.11 12.77 -4.80
CA THR A 312 -5.18 13.71 -5.11
C THR A 312 -6.46 13.24 -4.42
N ALA A 313 -7.11 14.15 -3.69
CA ALA A 313 -8.45 13.95 -3.18
C ALA A 313 -9.46 14.43 -4.23
N LEU A 314 -10.30 13.50 -4.69
CA LEU A 314 -11.45 13.75 -5.54
C LEU A 314 -12.70 13.76 -4.65
N GLU A 315 -13.39 14.90 -4.63
CA GLU A 315 -14.65 15.04 -3.90
C GLU A 315 -15.82 14.76 -4.84
N PHE A 316 -16.63 13.78 -4.50
CA PHE A 316 -17.84 13.46 -5.24
C PHE A 316 -19.08 13.78 -4.40
N ARG A 317 -19.98 14.56 -4.98
CA ARG A 317 -21.32 14.77 -4.40
C ARG A 317 -22.31 13.79 -4.99
N ILE A 318 -23.41 13.58 -4.28
CA ILE A 318 -24.49 12.75 -4.77
C ILE A 318 -25.20 13.46 -5.94
N ALA A 319 -25.30 12.79 -7.10
CA ALA A 319 -26.04 13.34 -8.23
C ALA A 319 -27.53 13.46 -7.86
N PRO A 320 -28.20 14.57 -8.22
CA PRO A 320 -29.64 14.71 -8.04
C PRO A 320 -30.34 13.53 -8.74
N GLN A 321 -31.33 12.92 -8.09
CA GLN A 321 -32.15 11.94 -8.80
C GLN A 321 -32.84 12.66 -9.97
N SER A 322 -32.55 12.26 -11.21
CA SER A 322 -33.31 12.68 -12.37
C SER A 322 -34.76 12.35 -12.07
N ALA A 323 -35.62 13.36 -11.94
CA ALA A 323 -37.05 13.14 -11.84
C ALA A 323 -37.49 12.40 -13.10
N GLY A 324 -37.66 11.08 -13.00
CA GLY A 324 -38.03 10.25 -14.14
C GLY A 324 -39.31 10.79 -14.75
N THR A 325 -39.24 11.10 -16.05
CA THR A 325 -40.42 11.31 -16.89
C THR A 325 -41.27 10.05 -16.76
N ARG A 326 -42.43 10.19 -16.10
CA ARG A 326 -43.47 9.17 -16.05
C ARG A 326 -44.10 8.98 -17.43
#